data_AF-A0A6G8DI17-F1
#
_entry.id   AF-A0A6G8DI17-F1
#
_cell.length_a   1.000
_cell.length_b   1.000
_cell.length_c   1.000
_cell.angle_alpha   90.00
_cell.angle_beta   90.00
_cell.angle_gamma   90.00
#
_symmetry.space_group_name_H-M   'P 1'
#
loop_
_entity.id
_entity.type
_entity.pdbx_description
1 polymer ?
#
loop_
_entity_poly.entity_id
_entity_poly.type
_entity_poly.pdbx_seq_one_letter_code
_entity_poly.pdbx_strand_id
1 'polypeptide(L)'
;MDALDQIHALAGRIGEKDVKNLVLILIIFGLFGCATSYAPKSFWNDGGFSETEVQPGLFMVRFVGNEFTSSERTADLAMLRAADLCLAQGAEFMFLGNIATEVVQSGYIPGSSSTTSSATGYGAGSIATAYGTSQTTITPPTALYSPETGLTVACSEEKADGAWNAAFLAQKMRTKYKISSN
;
A
#
# COMPACT_ATOMS: atom_id res chain seq x y z
N MET A 1 9.01 40.44 8.84
CA MET A 1 8.88 40.25 7.37
C MET A 1 8.47 38.81 7.21
N ASP A 2 7.16 38.59 7.19
CA ASP A 2 6.55 37.28 7.38
C ASP A 2 6.77 36.38 6.17
N ALA A 3 6.91 35.08 6.41
CA ALA A 3 7.03 34.06 5.36
C ALA A 3 5.86 34.10 4.35
N LEU A 4 4.72 34.67 4.75
CA LEU A 4 3.54 34.90 3.90
C LEU A 4 3.78 35.94 2.78
N ASP A 5 4.55 36.99 3.05
CA ASP A 5 4.89 37.98 2.01
C ASP A 5 5.86 37.41 0.97
N GLN A 6 6.73 36.48 1.37
CA GLN A 6 7.64 35.79 0.44
C GLN A 6 6.89 34.82 -0.48
N ILE A 7 5.83 34.16 0.01
CA ILE A 7 4.99 33.26 -0.79
C ILE A 7 4.17 34.04 -1.83
N HIS A 8 3.59 35.19 -1.44
CA HIS A 8 2.87 36.06 -2.39
C HIS A 8 3.79 36.69 -3.45
N ALA A 9 5.03 37.07 -3.08
CA ALA A 9 6.00 37.61 -4.02
C ALA A 9 6.52 36.57 -5.03
N LEU A 10 6.57 35.29 -4.65
CA LEU A 10 6.93 34.19 -5.56
C LEU A 10 5.79 33.80 -6.51
N ALA A 11 4.54 33.88 -6.06
CA ALA A 11 3.36 33.54 -6.87
C ALA A 11 3.12 34.53 -8.04
N GLY A 12 3.49 35.81 -7.88
CA GLY A 12 3.34 36.83 -8.92
C GLY A 12 4.35 36.76 -10.07
N ARG A 13 5.33 35.84 -10.02
CA ARG A 13 6.44 35.74 -10.98
C ARG A 13 6.37 34.51 -11.89
N ILE A 14 5.33 33.70 -11.75
CA ILE A 14 5.18 32.41 -12.43
C ILE A 14 4.42 32.64 -13.74
N GLY A 15 5.10 32.53 -14.88
CA GLY A 15 4.46 32.70 -16.19
C GLY A 15 3.52 31.53 -16.51
N GLU A 16 2.56 31.73 -17.43
CA GLU A 16 1.60 30.70 -17.86
C GLU A 16 2.29 29.40 -18.34
N LYS A 17 3.48 29.52 -18.93
CA LYS A 17 4.34 28.39 -19.33
C LYS A 17 4.96 27.65 -18.13
N ASP A 18 5.31 28.37 -17.07
CA ASP A 18 5.87 27.82 -15.84
C ASP A 18 4.78 27.11 -15.03
N VAL A 19 3.56 27.64 -15.01
CA VAL A 19 2.38 26.98 -14.40
C VAL A 19 2.05 25.69 -15.16
N LYS A 20 2.09 25.70 -16.49
CA LYS A 20 1.82 24.49 -17.30
C LYS A 20 2.88 23.41 -17.09
N ASN A 21 4.16 23.79 -17.01
CA ASN A 21 5.25 22.86 -16.70
C ASN A 21 5.19 22.34 -15.26
N LEU A 22 4.80 23.18 -14.30
CA LEU A 22 4.61 22.79 -12.90
C LEU A 22 3.46 21.79 -12.76
N VAL A 23 2.32 22.03 -13.43
CA VAL A 23 1.18 21.11 -13.49
C VAL A 23 1.57 19.78 -14.16
N LEU A 24 2.38 19.82 -15.22
CA LEU A 24 2.86 18.61 -15.90
C LEU A 24 3.77 17.77 -14.97
N ILE A 25 4.66 18.40 -14.21
CA ILE A 25 5.51 17.73 -13.22
C ILE A 25 4.67 17.11 -12.10
N LEU A 26 3.64 17.81 -11.63
CA LEU A 26 2.73 17.34 -10.58
C LEU A 26 1.88 16.14 -11.02
N ILE A 27 1.45 16.10 -12.29
CA ILE A 27 0.74 14.96 -12.88
C ILE A 27 1.67 13.76 -13.07
N ILE A 28 2.94 13.97 -13.43
CA ILE A 28 3.94 12.90 -13.57
C ILE A 28 4.27 12.28 -12.20
N PHE A 29 4.34 13.08 -11.14
CA PHE A 29 4.52 12.59 -9.77
C PHE A 29 3.29 11.87 -9.19
N GLY A 30 2.09 12.11 -9.73
CA GLY A 30 0.86 11.43 -9.31
C GLY A 30 0.71 9.98 -9.81
N LEU A 31 1.60 9.51 -10.69
CA LEU A 31 1.51 8.19 -11.34
C LEU A 31 2.36 7.10 -10.66
N PHE A 32 3.03 7.39 -9.54
CA PHE A 32 3.69 6.35 -8.75
C PHE A 32 2.60 5.48 -8.10
N GLY A 33 2.37 4.32 -8.70
CA GLY A 33 1.26 3.42 -8.38
C GLY A 33 1.13 3.15 -6.88
N CYS A 34 -0.12 3.06 -6.43
CA CYS A 34 -0.54 2.60 -5.11
C CYS A 34 -0.20 1.11 -4.95
N ALA A 35 1.08 0.79 -4.96
CA ALA A 35 1.58 -0.56 -4.83
C ALA A 35 2.47 -0.60 -3.60
N THR A 36 2.26 -1.60 -2.73
CA THR A 36 3.00 -1.71 -1.47
C THR A 36 4.50 -1.62 -1.74
N SER A 37 5.13 -0.63 -1.11
CA SER A 37 6.56 -0.38 -1.21
C SER A 37 7.33 -1.47 -0.47
N TYR A 38 8.48 -1.86 -1.01
CA TYR A 38 9.42 -2.69 -0.27
C TYR A 38 10.14 -1.82 0.77
N ALA A 39 9.58 -1.77 1.98
CA ALA A 39 10.08 -0.98 3.09
C ALA A 39 9.77 -1.67 4.43
N PRO A 40 10.49 -1.35 5.51
CA PRO A 40 10.15 -1.83 6.84
C PRO A 40 8.71 -1.45 7.20
N LYS A 41 7.98 -2.37 7.84
CA LYS A 41 6.65 -2.11 8.35
C LYS A 41 6.73 -1.02 9.43
N SER A 42 5.90 0.00 9.28
CA SER A 42 5.82 1.17 10.15
C SER A 42 4.36 1.56 10.36
N PHE A 43 4.13 2.54 11.23
CA PHE A 43 2.81 3.15 11.40
C PHE A 43 2.42 4.02 10.20
N TRP A 44 3.41 4.58 9.51
CA TRP A 44 3.22 5.55 8.42
C TRP A 44 3.06 4.92 7.03
N ASN A 45 3.23 3.60 6.91
CA ASN A 45 3.04 2.88 5.66
C ASN A 45 2.03 1.73 5.83
N ASP A 46 1.24 1.54 4.79
CA ASP A 46 0.18 0.53 4.76
C ASP A 46 0.74 -0.81 4.27
N GLY A 47 1.56 -1.42 5.12
CA GLY A 47 2.27 -2.67 4.82
C GLY A 47 3.78 -2.56 4.97
N GLY A 48 4.49 -3.56 4.45
CA GLY A 48 5.95 -3.66 4.50
C GLY A 48 6.44 -4.95 5.16
N PHE A 49 7.77 -5.05 5.27
CA PHE A 49 8.44 -6.21 5.85
C PHE A 49 8.80 -6.02 7.32
N SER A 50 8.87 -7.12 8.05
CA SER A 50 9.45 -7.20 9.39
C SER A 50 10.16 -8.53 9.52
N GLU A 51 11.20 -8.58 10.35
CA GLU A 51 11.95 -9.80 10.59
C GLU A 51 12.31 -9.95 12.07
N THR A 52 12.61 -11.18 12.45
CA THR A 52 13.14 -11.52 13.77
C THR A 52 14.17 -12.62 13.61
N GLU A 53 15.38 -12.38 14.11
CA GLU A 53 16.40 -13.41 14.21
C GLU A 53 16.05 -14.33 15.37
N VAL A 54 15.71 -15.59 15.07
CA VAL A 54 15.30 -16.58 16.06
C VAL A 54 16.53 -17.30 16.61
N GLN A 55 17.54 -17.48 15.76
CA GLN A 55 18.83 -18.08 16.07
C GLN A 55 19.88 -17.41 15.16
N PRO A 56 21.18 -17.42 15.49
CA PRO A 56 22.21 -16.91 14.59
C PRO A 56 22.09 -17.50 13.18
N GLY A 57 21.78 -16.65 12.20
CA GLY A 57 21.60 -17.06 10.80
C GLY A 57 20.25 -17.73 10.47
N LEU A 58 19.28 -17.75 11.39
CA LEU A 58 17.90 -18.18 11.16
C LEU A 58 16.91 -17.05 11.47
N PHE A 59 16.14 -16.65 10.46
CA PHE A 59 15.18 -15.56 10.54
C PHE A 59 13.75 -16.02 10.30
N MET A 60 12.82 -15.43 11.04
CA MET A 60 11.42 -15.35 10.67
C MET A 60 11.19 -14.02 9.95
N VAL A 61 10.63 -14.08 8.75
CA VAL A 61 10.32 -12.93 7.91
C VAL A 61 8.82 -12.87 7.71
N ARG A 62 8.26 -11.67 7.83
CA ARG A 62 6.86 -11.39 7.60
C ARG A 62 6.72 -10.20 6.67
N PHE A 63 5.92 -10.35 5.63
CA PHE A 63 5.55 -9.26 4.73
C PHE A 63 4.04 -9.04 4.76
N VAL A 64 3.62 -7.81 4.96
CA VAL A 64 2.21 -7.40 4.96
C VAL A 64 1.96 -6.53 3.73
N GLY A 65 1.04 -6.97 2.87
CA GLY A 65 0.52 -6.15 1.78
C GLY A 65 -0.64 -5.27 2.23
N ASN A 66 -1.22 -4.55 1.28
CA ASN A 66 -2.47 -3.80 1.43
C ASN A 66 -3.57 -4.35 0.52
N GLU A 67 -4.73 -3.69 0.48
CA GLU A 67 -5.90 -4.11 -0.31
C GLU A 67 -5.65 -4.14 -1.83
N PHE A 68 -4.60 -3.47 -2.30
CA PHE A 68 -4.20 -3.41 -3.70
C PHE A 68 -3.04 -4.36 -4.04
N THR A 69 -2.54 -5.10 -3.05
CA THR A 69 -1.42 -6.02 -3.21
C THR A 69 -1.92 -7.43 -3.40
N SER A 70 -1.32 -8.17 -4.35
CA SER A 70 -1.64 -9.58 -4.53
C SER A 70 -0.90 -10.47 -3.53
N SER A 71 -1.48 -11.62 -3.20
CA SER A 71 -0.82 -12.65 -2.39
C SER A 71 0.52 -13.09 -2.98
N GLU A 72 0.60 -13.21 -4.32
CA GLU A 72 1.86 -13.51 -5.03
C GLU A 72 2.93 -12.45 -4.77
N ARG A 73 2.58 -11.17 -4.91
CA ARG A 73 3.53 -10.07 -4.65
C ARG A 73 3.97 -10.05 -3.19
N THR A 74 3.07 -10.34 -2.26
CA THR A 74 3.37 -10.41 -0.82
C THR A 74 4.38 -11.51 -0.54
N ALA A 75 4.18 -12.70 -1.13
CA ALA A 75 5.10 -13.82 -0.99
C ALA A 75 6.47 -13.53 -1.62
N ASP A 76 6.48 -12.95 -2.82
CA ASP A 76 7.72 -12.59 -3.50
C ASP A 76 8.54 -11.54 -2.73
N LEU A 77 7.88 -10.56 -2.12
CA LEU A 77 8.55 -9.53 -1.31
C LEU A 77 9.03 -10.09 0.04
N ALA A 78 8.32 -11.07 0.63
CA ALA A 78 8.84 -11.81 1.78
C ALA A 78 10.11 -12.60 1.42
N MET A 79 10.11 -13.28 0.27
CA MET A 79 11.28 -14.01 -0.23
C MET A 79 12.45 -13.07 -0.57
N LEU A 80 12.17 -11.91 -1.15
CA LEU A 80 13.19 -10.87 -1.37
C LEU A 80 13.80 -10.41 -0.03
N ARG A 81 12.98 -10.21 1.01
CA ARG A 81 13.51 -9.81 2.32
C ARG A 81 14.40 -10.88 2.94
N ALA A 82 14.01 -12.15 2.81
CA ALA A 82 14.85 -13.27 3.25
C ALA A 82 16.20 -13.30 2.54
N ALA A 83 16.21 -13.10 1.22
CA ALA A 83 17.45 -13.03 0.46
C ALA A 83 18.34 -11.87 0.91
N ASP A 84 17.75 -10.69 1.13
CA ASP A 84 18.48 -9.51 1.60
C ASP A 84 19.11 -9.72 2.98
N LEU A 85 18.44 -10.43 3.89
CA LEU A 85 18.99 -10.75 5.21
C LEU A 85 20.21 -11.67 5.10
N CYS A 86 20.15 -12.70 4.26
CA CYS A 86 21.29 -13.59 4.07
C CYS A 86 22.48 -12.89 3.39
N LEU A 87 22.22 -12.08 2.37
CA LEU A 87 23.26 -11.29 1.72
C LEU A 87 23.90 -10.27 2.67
N ALA A 88 23.11 -9.66 3.56
CA ALA A 88 23.62 -8.75 4.59
C ALA A 88 24.55 -9.46 5.61
N GLN A 89 24.36 -10.77 5.82
CA GLN A 89 25.25 -11.60 6.64
C GLN A 89 26.46 -12.14 5.87
N GLY A 90 26.59 -11.86 4.57
CA GLY A 90 27.65 -12.41 3.72
C GLY A 90 27.38 -13.83 3.21
N ALA A 91 26.18 -14.37 3.42
CA ALA A 91 25.78 -15.69 2.93
C ALA A 91 25.26 -15.61 1.50
N GLU A 92 25.84 -16.42 0.60
CA GLU A 92 25.39 -16.51 -0.80
C GLU A 92 24.14 -17.39 -0.97
N PHE A 93 23.95 -18.34 -0.05
CA PHE A 93 22.90 -19.33 -0.11
C PHE A 93 21.89 -19.18 1.03
N MET A 94 20.66 -19.60 0.76
CA MET A 94 19.56 -19.60 1.74
C MET A 94 18.69 -20.85 1.62
N PHE A 95 18.13 -21.29 2.74
CA PHE A 95 17.12 -22.34 2.81
C PHE A 95 15.81 -21.73 3.25
N LEU A 96 14.79 -21.86 2.41
CA LEU A 96 13.43 -21.48 2.77
C LEU A 96 12.77 -22.63 3.52
N GLY A 97 12.26 -22.33 4.71
CA GLY A 97 11.38 -23.23 5.43
C GLY A 97 9.94 -23.05 4.99
N ASN A 98 9.01 -23.10 5.94
CA ASN A 98 7.59 -22.96 5.64
C ASN A 98 7.31 -21.55 5.09
N ILE A 99 6.53 -21.47 4.02
CA ILE A 99 6.00 -20.22 3.45
C ILE A 99 4.48 -20.33 3.54
N ALA A 100 3.88 -19.47 4.35
CA ALA A 100 2.44 -19.40 4.51
C ALA A 100 1.96 -18.03 4.06
N THR A 101 0.97 -18.00 3.17
CA THR A 101 0.31 -16.76 2.74
C THR A 101 -1.15 -16.83 3.09
N GLU A 102 -1.62 -15.82 3.82
CA GLU A 102 -3.00 -15.70 4.27
C GLU A 102 -3.57 -14.36 3.81
N VAL A 103 -4.90 -14.30 3.63
CA VAL A 103 -5.60 -13.06 3.36
C VAL A 103 -6.40 -12.72 4.61
N VAL A 104 -5.95 -11.71 5.33
CA VAL A 104 -6.51 -11.31 6.62
C VAL A 104 -7.35 -10.05 6.47
N GLN A 105 -8.40 -9.92 7.27
CA GLN A 105 -9.20 -8.70 7.26
C GLN A 105 -8.37 -7.54 7.86
N SER A 106 -8.03 -6.54 7.04
CA SER A 106 -7.22 -5.38 7.45
C SER A 106 -8.06 -4.22 7.94
N GLY A 107 -9.33 -4.15 7.55
CA GLY A 107 -10.18 -3.01 7.87
C GLY A 107 -11.66 -3.21 7.62
N TYR A 108 -12.42 -2.16 7.88
CA TYR A 108 -13.86 -2.14 7.75
C TYR A 108 -14.35 -0.72 7.42
N ILE A 109 -15.06 -0.58 6.31
CA ILE A 109 -15.73 0.64 5.91
C ILE A 109 -17.20 0.53 6.36
N PRO A 110 -17.66 1.36 7.32
CA PRO A 110 -19.05 1.31 7.76
C PRO A 110 -19.99 1.79 6.65
N GLY A 111 -21.15 1.14 6.55
CA GLY A 111 -22.21 1.57 5.65
C GLY A 111 -22.89 2.85 6.14
N SER A 112 -23.55 3.56 5.23
CA SER A 112 -24.29 4.77 5.55
C SER A 112 -25.65 4.79 4.85
N SER A 113 -26.62 5.50 5.42
CA SER A 113 -27.92 5.72 4.79
C SER A 113 -28.26 7.20 4.87
N SER A 114 -28.71 7.76 3.75
CA SER A 114 -29.15 9.15 3.66
C SER A 114 -30.53 9.19 3.03
N THR A 115 -31.51 9.73 3.75
CA THR A 115 -32.87 9.94 3.25
C THR A 115 -33.09 11.41 2.97
N THR A 116 -33.43 11.74 1.73
CA THR A 116 -33.84 13.07 1.32
C THR A 116 -35.35 13.07 1.10
N SER A 117 -36.06 13.86 1.90
CA SER A 117 -37.51 14.06 1.77
C SER A 117 -37.81 15.46 1.26
N SER A 118 -38.74 15.57 0.31
CA SER A 118 -39.27 16.85 -0.14
C SER A 118 -40.79 16.83 -0.08
N ALA A 119 -41.38 17.98 0.26
CA ALA A 119 -42.82 18.14 0.31
C ALA A 119 -43.21 19.40 -0.45
N THR A 120 -44.24 19.30 -1.29
CA THR A 120 -44.80 20.42 -2.04
C THR A 120 -46.26 20.59 -1.63
N GLY A 121 -46.59 21.78 -1.11
CA GLY A 121 -47.95 22.16 -0.73
C GLY A 121 -48.58 23.06 -1.78
N TYR A 122 -49.87 22.86 -2.05
CA TYR A 122 -50.70 23.73 -2.88
C TYR A 122 -52.02 24.03 -2.15
N GLY A 123 -52.42 25.30 -2.08
CA GLY A 123 -53.63 25.72 -1.38
C GLY A 123 -54.49 26.65 -2.25
N ALA A 124 -55.81 26.45 -2.22
CA ALA A 124 -56.79 27.30 -2.89
C ALA A 124 -58.07 27.41 -2.03
N GLY A 125 -58.41 28.63 -1.61
CA GLY A 125 -59.55 28.89 -0.72
C GLY A 125 -59.40 28.19 0.64
N SER A 126 -60.44 27.47 1.08
CA SER A 126 -60.45 26.73 2.35
C SER A 126 -59.80 25.34 2.29
N ILE A 127 -59.16 24.97 1.18
CA ILE A 127 -58.58 23.63 0.94
C ILE A 127 -57.07 23.74 0.72
N ALA A 128 -56.31 22.88 1.40
CA ALA A 128 -54.86 22.72 1.23
C ALA A 128 -54.50 21.25 0.99
N THR A 129 -53.64 21.00 0.02
CA THR A 129 -53.14 19.66 -0.34
C THR A 129 -51.62 19.67 -0.33
N ALA A 130 -50.99 18.64 0.22
CA ALA A 130 -49.54 18.49 0.20
C ALA A 130 -49.14 17.12 -0.33
N TYR A 131 -48.07 17.09 -1.13
CA TYR A 131 -47.46 15.87 -1.65
C TYR A 131 -46.06 15.76 -1.07
N GLY A 132 -45.75 14.64 -0.44
CA GLY A 132 -44.41 14.30 0.02
C GLY A 132 -43.79 13.24 -0.86
N THR A 133 -42.49 13.37 -1.15
CA THR A 133 -41.65 12.29 -1.68
C THR A 133 -40.43 12.12 -0.81
N SER A 134 -39.95 10.89 -0.70
CA SER A 134 -38.73 10.56 0.04
C SER A 134 -37.90 9.58 -0.77
N GLN A 135 -36.61 9.85 -0.87
CA GLN A 135 -35.63 8.94 -1.48
C GLN A 135 -34.55 8.61 -0.46
N THR A 136 -34.32 7.33 -0.24
CA THR A 136 -33.28 6.83 0.64
C THR A 136 -32.16 6.21 -0.19
N THR A 137 -30.95 6.72 -0.03
CA THR A 137 -29.72 6.14 -0.58
C THR A 137 -29.01 5.35 0.51
N ILE A 138 -28.61 4.12 0.21
CA ILE A 138 -27.90 3.24 1.15
C ILE A 138 -26.56 2.86 0.53
N THR A 139 -25.48 3.11 1.26
CA THR A 139 -24.13 2.60 0.97
C THR A 139 -23.89 1.41 1.91
N PRO A 140 -23.79 0.17 1.41
CA PRO A 140 -23.56 -0.98 2.26
C PRO A 140 -22.16 -0.95 2.90
N PRO A 141 -21.97 -1.59 4.06
CA PRO A 141 -20.66 -1.75 4.66
C PRO A 141 -19.78 -2.70 3.84
N THR A 142 -18.46 -2.50 3.90
CA THR A 142 -17.47 -3.31 3.17
C THR A 142 -16.28 -3.65 4.06
N ALA A 143 -15.96 -4.94 4.17
CA ALA A 143 -14.72 -5.39 4.81
C ALA A 143 -13.53 -5.26 3.86
N LEU A 144 -12.38 -4.85 4.38
CA LEU A 144 -11.12 -4.75 3.65
C LEU A 144 -10.21 -5.91 4.01
N TYR A 145 -9.49 -6.42 3.03
CA TYR A 145 -8.62 -7.58 3.19
C TYR A 145 -7.24 -7.29 2.62
N SER A 146 -6.21 -7.71 3.34
CA SER A 146 -4.82 -7.57 2.93
C SER A 146 -4.11 -8.92 3.01
N PRO A 147 -3.30 -9.27 2.01
CA PRO A 147 -2.47 -10.46 2.07
C PRO A 147 -1.30 -10.29 3.04
N GLU A 148 -0.93 -11.38 3.67
CA GLU A 148 0.23 -11.47 4.56
C GLU A 148 0.99 -12.77 4.27
N THR A 149 2.30 -12.68 4.13
CA THR A 149 3.17 -13.86 4.01
C THR A 149 4.14 -13.93 5.16
N GLY A 150 4.15 -15.07 5.86
CA GLY A 150 5.16 -15.45 6.84
C GLY A 150 6.06 -16.54 6.28
N LEU A 151 7.37 -16.43 6.51
CA LEU A 151 8.31 -17.50 6.19
C LEU A 151 9.49 -17.56 7.15
N THR A 152 10.17 -18.71 7.16
CA THR A 152 11.46 -18.88 7.84
C THR A 152 12.58 -19.02 6.81
N VAL A 153 13.74 -18.40 7.07
CA VAL A 153 14.93 -18.54 6.23
C VAL A 153 16.17 -18.83 7.07
N ALA A 154 16.96 -19.81 6.65
CA ALA A 154 18.29 -20.06 7.19
C ALA A 154 19.36 -19.65 6.16
N CYS A 155 20.36 -18.90 6.59
CA CYS A 155 21.45 -18.41 5.74
C CYS A 155 22.66 -19.36 5.80
N SER A 156 23.33 -19.56 4.66
CA SER A 156 24.47 -20.47 4.54
C SER A 156 25.51 -19.94 3.56
N GLU A 157 26.79 -20.06 3.90
CA GLU A 157 27.91 -19.83 2.97
C GLU A 157 28.14 -21.04 2.07
N GLU A 158 27.80 -22.24 2.54
CA GLU A 158 27.99 -23.47 1.80
C GLU A 158 26.77 -23.80 0.95
N LYS A 159 27.04 -24.21 -0.29
CA LYS A 159 26.04 -24.75 -1.20
C LYS A 159 25.70 -26.19 -0.82
N ALA A 160 24.56 -26.39 -0.18
CA ALA A 160 23.99 -27.72 0.05
C ALA A 160 22.84 -28.03 -0.92
N ASP A 161 22.36 -29.28 -0.90
CA ASP A 161 21.20 -29.68 -1.70
C ASP A 161 19.94 -28.94 -1.25
N GLY A 162 19.15 -28.45 -2.20
CA GLY A 162 17.99 -27.59 -1.93
C GLY A 162 18.31 -26.15 -1.52
N ALA A 163 19.57 -25.70 -1.55
CA ALA A 163 19.95 -24.31 -1.32
C ALA A 163 19.53 -23.40 -2.48
N TRP A 164 18.96 -22.23 -2.14
CA TRP A 164 18.59 -21.19 -3.10
C TRP A 164 19.71 -20.15 -3.15
N ASN A 165 20.03 -19.65 -4.34
CA ASN A 165 21.00 -18.55 -4.47
C ASN A 165 20.31 -17.22 -4.13
N ALA A 166 20.71 -16.61 -3.01
CA ALA A 166 20.09 -15.42 -2.48
C ALA A 166 20.25 -14.22 -3.43
N ALA A 167 21.45 -14.04 -4.01
CA ALA A 167 21.75 -12.95 -4.93
C ALA A 167 20.88 -13.00 -6.20
N PHE A 168 20.76 -14.18 -6.80
CA PHE A 168 19.94 -14.41 -7.99
C PHE A 168 18.46 -14.15 -7.71
N LEU A 169 17.94 -14.70 -6.61
CA LEU A 169 16.55 -14.49 -6.21
C LEU A 169 16.27 -13.00 -6.01
N ALA A 170 17.13 -12.31 -5.25
CA ALA A 170 16.97 -10.90 -4.94
C ALA A 170 17.01 -10.03 -6.20
N GLN A 171 17.94 -10.30 -7.12
CA GLN A 171 18.01 -9.61 -8.41
C GLN A 171 16.74 -9.83 -9.25
N LYS A 172 16.24 -11.06 -9.33
CA LYS A 172 15.02 -11.38 -10.08
C LYS A 172 13.79 -10.69 -9.50
N MET A 173 13.61 -10.70 -8.18
CA MET A 173 12.47 -10.04 -7.54
C MET A 173 12.54 -8.51 -7.67
N ARG A 174 13.72 -7.91 -7.49
CA ARG A 174 13.91 -6.48 -7.74
C ARG A 174 13.59 -6.10 -9.18
N THR A 175 13.99 -6.93 -10.15
CA THR A 175 13.69 -6.72 -11.57
C THR A 175 12.19 -6.84 -11.84
N LYS A 176 11.53 -7.88 -11.31
CA LYS A 176 10.08 -8.13 -11.47
C LYS A 176 9.26 -6.94 -10.96
N TYR A 177 9.65 -6.36 -9.83
CA TYR A 177 8.91 -5.28 -9.18
C TYR A 177 9.48 -3.87 -9.36
N LYS A 178 10.53 -3.72 -10.20
CA LYS A 178 11.22 -2.44 -10.45
C LYS A 178 11.68 -1.75 -9.16
N ILE A 179 12.18 -2.53 -8.20
CA ILE A 179 12.73 -2.03 -6.93
C ILE A 179 14.20 -1.68 -7.16
N SER A 180 14.61 -0.47 -6.76
CA SER A 180 16.03 -0.07 -6.83
C SER A 180 16.90 -0.97 -5.96
N SER A 181 18.06 -1.39 -6.47
CA SER A 181 19.11 -1.96 -5.64
C SER A 181 19.72 -0.83 -4.80
N ASN A 182 19.71 -0.97 -3.48
CA ASN A 182 20.56 -0.17 -2.59
C ASN A 182 21.90 -0.86 -2.42
#